data_AF-A0AAJ1Q3R1-F1
#
_entry.id   AF-A0AAJ1Q3R1-F1
#
_cell.length_a   1.000
_cell.length_b   1.000
_cell.length_c   1.000
_cell.angle_alpha   90.00
_cell.angle_beta   90.00
_cell.angle_gamma   90.00
#
_symmetry.space_group_name_H-M   'P 1'
#
loop_
_entity.id
_entity.type
_entity.pdbx_description
1 polymer ?
#
loop_
_entity_poly.entity_id
_entity_poly.type
_entity_poly.pdbx_seq_one_letter_code
_entity_poly.pdbx_strand_id
1 'polypeptide(L)'
;DGWHYRKPSGEVGLGWQRVGLDWYYLEPSTGIMANAGRTIDGKWYNFLSSGQWVNYQAPAGYLQPTMSIQSLGWATNTLTYGMNGVKVRIVQQRLGIWHTMKLASVDSSFMSAVRNFQRRAGLPQTGVVDERTWNAMGTGYSWYVDQYQVAPTVSVSASRSEHIEAMISYALAQVGSPYTWGGAGPYNLGFDCSGLVLQALHAGGLDPQPINVLKHAWPDYRTSQELYNYSGFQYLPLSQRQRGDLIFYTSGGVVTHVSLYLGNERVVHTDWMGNPARVDSVWTSYGYSNTAPWVIRPFP
;
A
#
# COMPACT_ATOMS: atom_id res chain seq x y z
N ASP A 1 -17.08 -26.00 28.72
CA ASP A 1 -16.59 -24.62 28.66
C ASP A 1 -16.22 -24.23 27.24
N GLY A 2 -16.65 -23.05 26.81
CA GLY A 2 -16.45 -22.55 25.45
C GLY A 2 -17.13 -21.21 25.25
N TRP A 3 -16.72 -20.47 24.22
CA TRP A 3 -17.37 -19.22 23.86
C TRP A 3 -18.68 -19.51 23.12
N HIS A 4 -19.73 -18.76 23.46
CA HIS A 4 -21.04 -18.82 22.80
C HIS A 4 -21.39 -17.44 22.26
N TYR A 5 -22.07 -17.39 21.12
CA TYR A 5 -22.67 -16.18 20.60
C TYR A 5 -24.16 -16.15 20.96
N ARG A 6 -24.64 -15.03 21.49
CA ARG A 6 -26.07 -14.78 21.67
C ARG A 6 -26.53 -13.71 20.68
N LYS A 7 -27.58 -14.03 19.93
CA LYS A 7 -28.24 -13.10 19.02
C LYS A 7 -28.89 -11.96 19.82
N PRO A 8 -29.25 -10.83 19.19
CA PRO A 8 -30.01 -9.77 19.85
C PRO A 8 -31.32 -10.24 20.51
N SER A 9 -31.94 -11.32 20.01
CA SER A 9 -33.11 -11.95 20.63
C SER A 9 -32.83 -12.71 21.93
N GLY A 10 -31.56 -12.86 22.33
CA GLY A 10 -31.13 -13.62 23.51
C GLY A 10 -30.87 -15.12 23.25
N GLU A 11 -31.33 -15.63 22.11
CA GLU A 11 -31.08 -17.00 21.66
C GLU A 11 -29.59 -17.25 21.39
N VAL A 12 -29.11 -18.47 21.67
CA VAL A 12 -27.78 -18.91 21.28
C VAL A 12 -27.72 -19.09 19.76
N GLY A 13 -26.71 -18.51 19.12
CA GLY A 13 -26.41 -18.74 17.71
C GLY A 13 -25.88 -20.15 17.48
N LEU A 14 -26.36 -20.81 16.43
CA LEU A 14 -25.95 -22.16 16.04
C LEU A 14 -25.55 -22.18 14.56
N GLY A 15 -24.62 -23.06 14.20
CA GLY A 15 -24.06 -23.13 12.85
C GLY A 15 -23.30 -21.86 12.46
N TRP A 16 -23.30 -21.55 11.17
CA TRP A 16 -22.67 -20.35 10.65
C TRP A 16 -23.41 -19.08 11.08
N GLN A 17 -22.67 -18.17 11.70
CA GLN A 17 -23.18 -16.88 12.16
C GLN A 17 -22.30 -15.77 11.61
N ARG A 18 -22.93 -14.76 11.01
CA ARG A 18 -22.24 -13.55 10.56
C ARG A 18 -22.36 -12.49 11.65
N VAL A 19 -21.22 -11.98 12.12
CA VAL A 19 -21.15 -10.91 13.13
C VAL A 19 -20.26 -9.81 12.57
N GLY A 20 -20.87 -8.66 12.25
CA GLY A 20 -20.19 -7.63 11.47
C GLY A 20 -19.84 -8.13 10.05
N LEU A 21 -18.57 -8.03 9.67
CA LEU A 21 -18.08 -8.50 8.37
C LEU A 21 -17.59 -9.95 8.42
N ASP A 22 -17.29 -10.47 9.61
CA ASP A 22 -16.71 -11.80 9.79
C ASP A 22 -17.77 -12.88 10.01
N TRP A 23 -17.37 -14.10 9.68
CA TRP A 23 -18.13 -15.31 9.89
C TRP A 23 -17.54 -16.12 11.03
N TYR A 24 -18.42 -16.73 11.81
CA TYR A 24 -18.10 -17.59 12.93
C TYR A 24 -18.90 -18.88 12.77
N TYR A 25 -18.41 -19.97 13.35
CA TYR A 25 -19.16 -21.23 13.40
C TYR A 25 -19.40 -21.65 14.85
N LEU A 26 -20.66 -21.88 15.20
CA LEU A 26 -21.09 -22.32 16.52
C LEU A 26 -21.58 -23.77 16.37
N GLU A 27 -20.96 -24.72 17.06
CA GLU A 27 -21.28 -26.14 16.96
C GLU A 27 -22.78 -26.39 17.21
N PRO A 28 -23.58 -26.92 16.26
CA PRO A 28 -25.03 -27.01 16.40
C PRO A 28 -25.51 -27.77 17.64
N SER A 29 -24.76 -28.77 18.09
CA SER A 29 -25.12 -29.60 19.25
C SER A 29 -24.87 -28.93 20.60
N THR A 30 -23.92 -27.99 20.67
CA THR A 30 -23.46 -27.40 21.95
C THR A 30 -23.56 -25.87 21.98
N GLY A 31 -23.63 -25.22 20.83
CA GLY A 31 -23.48 -23.78 20.64
C GLY A 31 -22.06 -23.26 20.87
N ILE A 32 -21.05 -24.12 21.01
CA ILE A 32 -19.67 -23.70 21.26
C ILE A 32 -19.00 -23.23 19.96
N MET A 33 -18.39 -22.05 20.01
CA MET A 33 -17.69 -21.43 18.90
C MET A 33 -16.42 -22.19 18.49
N ALA A 34 -16.21 -22.33 17.18
CA ALA A 34 -14.95 -22.77 16.62
C ALA A 34 -13.90 -21.68 16.73
N ASN A 35 -12.72 -22.03 17.24
CA ASN A 35 -11.58 -21.14 17.43
C ASN A 35 -10.25 -21.79 16.97
N ALA A 36 -10.35 -22.87 16.22
CA ALA A 36 -9.27 -23.59 15.59
C ALA A 36 -9.84 -24.37 14.40
N GLY A 37 -8.96 -24.92 13.55
CA GLY A 37 -9.37 -25.65 12.36
C GLY A 37 -10.32 -26.82 12.65
N ARG A 38 -11.35 -26.99 11.82
CA ARG A 38 -12.41 -28.00 12.02
C ARG A 38 -13.02 -28.45 10.69
N THR A 39 -13.44 -29.71 10.65
CA THR A 39 -14.29 -30.23 9.57
C THR A 39 -15.76 -29.90 9.83
N ILE A 40 -16.40 -29.19 8.89
CA ILE A 40 -17.82 -28.84 8.90
C ILE A 40 -18.39 -29.34 7.57
N ASP A 41 -19.42 -30.17 7.61
CA ASP A 41 -20.06 -30.77 6.41
C ASP A 41 -19.05 -31.42 5.44
N GLY A 42 -18.05 -32.12 5.99
CA GLY A 42 -17.01 -32.81 5.21
C GLY A 42 -15.92 -31.91 4.63
N LYS A 43 -15.96 -30.59 4.86
CA LYS A 43 -14.92 -29.63 4.42
C LYS A 43 -14.16 -29.08 5.61
N TRP A 44 -12.84 -28.94 5.46
CA TRP A 44 -11.98 -28.30 6.46
C TRP A 44 -12.07 -26.77 6.39
N TYR A 45 -12.23 -26.12 7.54
CA TYR A 45 -12.25 -24.67 7.70
C TYR A 45 -11.25 -24.25 8.76
N ASN A 46 -10.56 -23.13 8.55
CA ASN A 46 -9.60 -22.56 9.49
C ASN A 46 -10.23 -21.40 10.25
N PHE A 47 -10.00 -21.34 11.55
CA PHE A 47 -10.50 -20.26 12.41
C PHE A 47 -9.34 -19.67 13.21
N LEU A 48 -9.38 -18.36 13.44
CA LEU A 48 -8.50 -17.71 14.42
C LEU A 48 -8.87 -18.16 15.85
N SER A 49 -7.98 -17.95 16.81
CA SER A 49 -8.25 -18.21 18.24
C SER A 49 -9.42 -17.37 18.80
N SER A 50 -9.70 -16.23 18.16
CA SER A 50 -10.85 -15.36 18.41
C SER A 50 -12.14 -15.81 17.71
N GLY A 51 -12.08 -16.86 16.88
CA GLY A 51 -13.21 -17.54 16.27
C GLY A 51 -13.64 -17.06 14.90
N GLN A 52 -13.03 -16.01 14.35
CA GLN A 52 -13.28 -15.61 12.95
C GLN A 52 -12.82 -16.72 12.01
N TRP A 53 -13.66 -17.03 11.03
CA TRP A 53 -13.34 -17.91 9.92
C TRP A 53 -12.38 -17.21 8.96
N VAL A 54 -11.26 -17.88 8.66
CA VAL A 54 -10.31 -17.47 7.61
C VAL A 54 -10.76 -18.10 6.30
N ASN A 55 -11.37 -17.29 5.43
CA ASN A 55 -11.96 -17.78 4.18
C ASN A 55 -10.91 -18.01 3.10
N TYR A 56 -10.06 -17.01 2.86
CA TYR A 56 -8.98 -17.12 1.90
C TYR A 56 -7.62 -17.23 2.59
N GLN A 57 -6.83 -18.20 2.11
CA GLN A 57 -5.41 -18.36 2.41
C GLN A 57 -4.69 -18.53 1.09
N ALA A 58 -3.61 -17.79 0.89
CA ALA A 58 -2.77 -17.99 -0.28
C ALA A 58 -2.07 -19.36 -0.16
N PRO A 59 -1.74 -20.06 -1.26
CA PRO A 59 -1.00 -21.30 -1.20
C PRO A 59 0.33 -21.14 -0.44
N ALA A 60 0.82 -22.23 0.13
CA ALA A 60 2.07 -22.23 0.89
C ALA A 60 3.23 -21.64 0.07
N GLY A 61 4.02 -20.77 0.70
CA GLY A 61 5.14 -20.06 0.07
C GLY A 61 4.81 -18.65 -0.42
N TYR A 62 3.53 -18.28 -0.53
CA TYR A 62 3.11 -16.92 -0.86
C TYR A 62 2.75 -16.10 0.38
N LEU A 63 2.84 -14.78 0.23
CA LEU A 63 2.46 -13.82 1.27
C LEU A 63 1.00 -14.03 1.65
N GLN A 64 0.76 -14.22 2.94
CA GLN A 64 -0.58 -14.45 3.45
C GLN A 64 -1.31 -13.12 3.69
N PRO A 65 -2.64 -13.07 3.48
CA PRO A 65 -3.44 -11.95 3.90
C PRO A 65 -3.29 -11.66 5.41
N THR A 66 -3.32 -10.39 5.76
CA THR A 66 -3.20 -9.86 7.12
C THR A 66 -4.27 -8.81 7.39
N MET A 67 -4.64 -8.69 8.66
CA MET A 67 -5.58 -7.68 9.16
C MET A 67 -4.87 -6.44 9.72
N SER A 68 -3.54 -6.46 9.75
CA SER A 68 -2.72 -5.38 10.26
C SER A 68 -1.48 -5.20 9.40
N ILE A 69 -1.15 -3.95 9.09
CA ILE A 69 0.14 -3.58 8.53
C ILE A 69 1.10 -3.30 9.68
N GLN A 70 2.34 -3.77 9.56
CA GLN A 70 3.37 -3.60 10.57
C GLN A 70 3.51 -2.12 10.94
N SER A 71 3.50 -1.85 12.25
CA SER A 71 3.76 -0.50 12.75
C SER A 71 5.21 -0.10 12.49
N LEU A 72 5.42 1.12 12.03
CA LEU A 72 6.74 1.72 11.88
C LEU A 72 7.29 2.27 13.21
N GLY A 73 6.49 2.25 14.29
CA GLY A 73 6.85 2.83 15.58
C GLY A 73 7.29 4.28 15.41
N TRP A 74 8.50 4.58 15.89
CA TRP A 74 9.09 5.93 15.80
C TRP A 74 9.94 6.16 14.54
N ALA A 75 10.00 5.19 13.62
CA ALA A 75 10.84 5.29 12.43
C ALA A 75 10.27 6.30 11.44
N THR A 76 11.08 7.27 11.03
CA THR A 76 10.70 8.32 10.06
C THR A 76 11.94 8.86 9.37
N ASN A 77 11.77 9.54 8.23
CA ASN A 77 12.89 9.99 7.42
C ASN A 77 13.36 11.41 7.79
N THR A 78 14.67 11.54 8.03
CA THR A 78 15.38 12.82 7.93
C THR A 78 15.69 13.11 6.46
N LEU A 79 15.47 14.34 6.01
CA LEU A 79 15.65 14.68 4.60
C LEU A 79 17.11 15.06 4.31
N THR A 80 17.84 14.11 3.76
CA THR A 80 19.21 14.26 3.24
C THR A 80 19.21 14.21 1.71
N TYR A 81 20.36 14.49 1.09
CA TYR A 81 20.50 14.53 -0.37
C TYR A 81 19.98 13.24 -1.04
N GLY A 82 19.20 13.41 -2.10
CA GLY A 82 18.60 12.31 -2.88
C GLY A 82 17.29 11.75 -2.30
N MET A 83 16.92 12.10 -1.07
CA MET A 83 15.64 11.66 -0.48
C MET A 83 14.45 12.22 -1.28
N ASN A 84 13.36 11.46 -1.29
CA ASN A 84 12.16 11.78 -2.05
C ASN A 84 10.90 11.77 -1.16
N GLY A 85 9.73 11.93 -1.77
CA GLY A 85 8.44 11.67 -1.14
C GLY A 85 7.78 12.87 -0.48
N VAL A 86 6.74 12.57 0.31
CA VAL A 86 5.76 13.58 0.74
C VAL A 86 6.35 14.68 1.62
N LYS A 87 7.31 14.34 2.49
CA LYS A 87 8.02 15.33 3.30
C LYS A 87 8.81 16.31 2.45
N VAL A 88 9.46 15.83 1.39
CA VAL A 88 10.23 16.68 0.48
C VAL A 88 9.30 17.65 -0.23
N ARG A 89 8.16 17.16 -0.75
CA ARG A 89 7.11 18.01 -1.33
C ARG A 89 6.62 19.08 -0.35
N ILE A 90 6.31 18.71 0.89
CA ILE A 90 5.85 19.66 1.93
C ILE A 90 6.89 20.76 2.18
N VAL A 91 8.16 20.39 2.32
CA VAL A 91 9.23 21.38 2.53
C VAL A 91 9.41 22.27 1.30
N GLN A 92 9.37 21.71 0.08
CA GLN A 92 9.42 22.49 -1.15
C GLN A 92 8.27 23.51 -1.24
N GLN A 93 7.04 23.10 -0.86
CA GLN A 93 5.88 24.01 -0.79
C GLN A 93 6.11 25.11 0.25
N ARG A 94 6.58 24.74 1.44
CA ARG A 94 6.81 25.67 2.54
C ARG A 94 7.88 26.72 2.22
N LEU A 95 8.89 26.33 1.44
CA LEU A 95 9.98 27.20 0.99
C LEU A 95 9.63 27.99 -0.28
N GLY A 96 8.44 27.78 -0.87
CA GLY A 96 8.02 28.47 -2.10
C GLY A 96 8.77 28.02 -3.36
N ILE A 97 9.35 26.82 -3.34
CA ILE A 97 10.12 26.24 -4.46
C ILE A 97 9.39 25.08 -5.14
N TRP A 98 8.15 24.78 -4.75
CA TRP A 98 7.30 23.75 -5.35
C TRP A 98 6.51 24.27 -6.55
N HIS A 99 6.39 23.44 -7.58
CA HIS A 99 5.42 23.59 -8.67
C HIS A 99 5.05 22.21 -9.23
N THR A 100 3.98 22.12 -10.03
CA THR A 100 3.36 20.86 -10.48
C THR A 100 4.28 19.91 -11.25
N MET A 101 5.29 20.45 -11.95
CA MET A 101 6.27 19.69 -12.71
C MET A 101 7.54 19.34 -11.92
N LYS A 102 7.65 19.77 -10.65
CA LYS A 102 8.88 19.59 -9.86
C LYS A 102 8.91 18.23 -9.18
N LEU A 103 10.00 17.50 -9.35
CA LEU A 103 10.25 16.28 -8.58
C LEU A 103 10.37 16.59 -7.08
N ALA A 104 9.68 15.79 -6.27
CA ALA A 104 9.81 15.80 -4.82
C ALA A 104 11.12 15.11 -4.44
N SER A 105 12.24 15.79 -4.69
CA SER A 105 13.60 15.30 -4.47
C SER A 105 14.45 16.34 -3.74
N VAL A 106 15.27 15.87 -2.80
CA VAL A 106 16.28 16.68 -2.12
C VAL A 106 17.48 16.82 -3.04
N ASP A 107 17.50 17.92 -3.79
CA ASP A 107 18.60 18.30 -4.67
C ASP A 107 19.43 19.45 -4.07
N SER A 108 20.43 19.94 -4.81
CA SER A 108 21.27 21.07 -4.40
C SER A 108 20.49 22.37 -4.19
N SER A 109 19.42 22.58 -4.96
CA SER A 109 18.54 23.76 -4.83
C SER A 109 17.72 23.70 -3.53
N PHE A 110 17.19 22.52 -3.20
CA PHE A 110 16.49 22.25 -1.94
C PHE A 110 17.42 22.50 -0.76
N MET A 111 18.60 21.87 -0.75
CA MET A 111 19.57 22.01 0.34
C MET A 111 19.96 23.48 0.56
N SER A 112 20.14 24.23 -0.54
CA SER A 112 20.45 25.67 -0.46
C SER A 112 19.30 26.49 0.13
N ALA A 113 18.05 26.20 -0.26
CA ALA A 113 16.87 26.85 0.29
C ALA A 113 16.70 26.52 1.79
N VAL A 114 16.96 25.29 2.21
CA VAL A 114 16.95 24.88 3.62
C VAL A 114 18.03 25.58 4.42
N ARG A 115 19.27 25.70 3.92
CA ARG A 115 20.33 26.47 4.59
C ARG A 115 19.94 27.93 4.81
N ASN A 116 19.33 28.55 3.81
CA ASN A 116 18.82 29.92 3.92
C ASN A 116 17.71 30.05 4.97
N PHE A 117 16.80 29.07 5.04
CA PHE A 117 15.79 29.01 6.09
C PHE A 117 16.43 28.83 7.48
N GLN A 118 17.33 27.86 7.64
CA GLN A 118 18.02 27.56 8.89
C GLN A 118 18.77 28.79 9.42
N ARG A 119 19.48 29.53 8.54
CA ARG A 119 20.14 30.80 8.90
C ARG A 119 19.17 31.80 9.51
N ARG A 120 18.00 32.00 8.90
CA ARG A 120 16.96 32.94 9.41
C ARG A 120 16.32 32.45 10.70
N ALA A 121 16.22 31.14 10.88
CA ALA A 121 15.65 30.51 12.07
C ALA A 121 16.66 30.34 13.22
N GLY A 122 17.92 30.79 13.06
CA GLY A 122 18.97 30.60 14.07
C GLY A 122 19.39 29.14 14.27
N LEU A 123 19.25 28.31 13.24
CA LEU A 123 19.61 26.88 13.24
C LEU A 123 20.95 26.63 12.51
N PRO A 124 21.65 25.52 12.78
CA PRO A 124 22.79 25.09 11.99
C PRO A 124 22.42 24.95 10.50
N GLN A 125 23.23 25.53 9.62
CA GLN A 125 22.97 25.60 8.18
C GLN A 125 23.43 24.32 7.45
N THR A 126 22.88 23.16 7.84
CA THR A 126 23.25 21.85 7.28
C THR A 126 22.65 21.64 5.89
N GLY A 127 21.50 22.24 5.60
CA GLY A 127 20.65 21.94 4.44
C GLY A 127 19.80 20.67 4.61
N VAL A 128 20.05 19.89 5.65
CA VAL A 128 19.28 18.71 6.04
C VAL A 128 18.02 19.15 6.79
N VAL A 129 16.89 18.51 6.53
CA VAL A 129 15.68 18.70 7.35
C VAL A 129 15.57 17.55 8.33
N ASP A 130 16.09 17.78 9.53
CA ASP A 130 15.83 16.98 10.72
C ASP A 130 14.54 17.47 11.43
N GLU A 131 14.16 16.80 12.52
CA GLU A 131 12.94 17.14 13.27
C GLU A 131 12.97 18.59 13.79
N ARG A 132 14.14 19.08 14.22
CA ARG A 132 14.29 20.46 14.70
C ARG A 132 14.03 21.47 13.58
N THR A 133 14.59 21.22 12.40
CA THR A 133 14.38 22.06 11.21
C THR A 133 12.93 21.99 10.75
N TRP A 134 12.33 20.80 10.72
CA TRP A 134 10.92 20.60 10.36
C TRP A 134 9.97 21.37 11.28
N ASN A 135 10.17 21.25 12.59
CA ASN A 135 9.34 21.94 13.58
C ASN A 135 9.48 23.46 13.47
N ALA A 136 10.71 23.96 13.25
CA ALA A 136 10.94 25.40 13.03
C ALA A 136 10.27 25.91 11.75
N MET A 137 10.12 25.09 10.70
CA MET A 137 9.44 25.49 9.47
C MET A 137 7.94 25.74 9.68
N GLY A 138 7.32 25.11 10.69
CA GLY A 138 5.88 25.26 10.93
C GLY A 138 5.06 24.81 9.72
N THR A 139 5.32 23.60 9.21
CA THR A 139 4.71 23.10 7.96
C THR A 139 3.21 22.83 8.09
N GLY A 140 2.68 22.72 9.31
CA GLY A 140 1.31 22.28 9.59
C GLY A 140 1.12 20.76 9.52
N TYR A 141 2.19 20.00 9.27
CA TYR A 141 2.18 18.54 9.20
C TYR A 141 3.00 17.93 10.33
N SER A 142 2.56 16.76 10.80
CA SER A 142 3.33 15.93 11.75
C SER A 142 4.71 15.57 11.17
N TRP A 143 5.72 15.49 12.04
CA TRP A 143 7.03 14.92 11.66
C TRP A 143 6.92 13.48 11.15
N TYR A 144 5.85 12.76 11.50
CA TYR A 144 5.60 11.38 11.08
C TYR A 144 4.67 11.27 9.85
N VAL A 145 4.46 12.35 9.10
CA VAL A 145 3.54 12.37 7.94
C VAL A 145 3.89 11.35 6.84
N ASP A 146 5.14 10.92 6.75
CA ASP A 146 5.64 9.89 5.83
C ASP A 146 5.35 8.45 6.28
N GLN A 147 4.73 8.27 7.45
CA GLN A 147 4.26 6.95 7.93
C GLN A 147 2.84 6.61 7.46
N TYR A 148 2.20 7.45 6.64
CA TYR A 148 0.84 7.18 6.18
C TYR A 148 0.77 5.79 5.54
N GLN A 149 -0.02 4.91 6.13
CA GLN A 149 -0.31 3.57 5.65
C GLN A 149 -1.80 3.31 5.84
N VAL A 150 -2.49 2.93 4.76
CA VAL A 150 -3.90 2.56 4.87
C VAL A 150 -4.00 1.23 5.62
N ALA A 151 -4.95 1.15 6.56
CA ALA A 151 -5.26 -0.13 7.20
C ALA A 151 -5.96 -1.07 6.20
N PRO A 152 -5.86 -2.40 6.37
CA PRO A 152 -6.63 -3.32 5.57
C PRO A 152 -8.13 -3.00 5.69
N THR A 153 -8.82 -3.00 4.55
CA THR A 153 -10.24 -2.65 4.44
C THR A 153 -11.17 -3.86 4.33
N VAL A 154 -10.56 -5.05 4.42
CA VAL A 154 -11.19 -6.36 4.32
C VAL A 154 -11.33 -7.00 5.69
N SER A 155 -12.22 -7.99 5.79
CA SER A 155 -12.43 -8.81 6.98
C SER A 155 -11.56 -10.07 6.97
N VAL A 156 -11.43 -10.77 8.10
CA VAL A 156 -10.73 -12.07 8.17
C VAL A 156 -11.43 -13.11 7.29
N SER A 157 -12.76 -13.02 7.20
CA SER A 157 -13.58 -13.91 6.38
C SER A 157 -13.71 -13.48 4.92
N ALA A 158 -12.93 -12.49 4.46
CA ALA A 158 -12.93 -12.06 3.07
C ALA A 158 -12.44 -13.18 2.14
N SER A 159 -13.14 -13.32 1.03
CA SER A 159 -12.75 -14.17 -0.09
C SER A 159 -11.59 -13.54 -0.88
N ARG A 160 -10.89 -14.37 -1.67
CA ARG A 160 -9.83 -13.90 -2.59
C ARG A 160 -10.29 -12.73 -3.46
N SER A 161 -11.53 -12.77 -3.94
CA SER A 161 -12.09 -11.71 -4.78
C SER A 161 -12.29 -10.41 -4.01
N GLU A 162 -12.74 -10.48 -2.75
CA GLU A 162 -12.93 -9.28 -1.91
C GLU A 162 -11.59 -8.61 -1.58
N HIS A 163 -10.52 -9.38 -1.38
CA HIS A 163 -9.16 -8.85 -1.25
C HIS A 163 -8.69 -8.11 -2.51
N ILE A 164 -8.89 -8.71 -3.70
CA ILE A 164 -8.56 -8.09 -4.99
C ILE A 164 -9.36 -6.80 -5.19
N GLU A 165 -10.67 -6.83 -4.93
CA GLU A 165 -11.53 -5.65 -5.13
C GLU A 165 -11.26 -4.55 -4.10
N ALA A 166 -10.84 -4.87 -2.87
CA ALA A 166 -10.40 -3.87 -1.91
C ALA A 166 -9.13 -3.14 -2.38
N MET A 167 -8.15 -3.89 -2.89
CA MET A 167 -6.95 -3.32 -3.50
C MET A 167 -7.29 -2.39 -4.68
N ILE A 168 -8.15 -2.84 -5.60
CA ILE A 168 -8.56 -2.05 -6.75
C ILE A 168 -9.40 -0.83 -6.35
N SER A 169 -10.34 -0.99 -5.42
CA SER A 169 -11.21 0.09 -4.95
C SER A 169 -10.41 1.20 -4.28
N TYR A 170 -9.39 0.86 -3.48
CA TYR A 170 -8.48 1.85 -2.92
C TYR A 170 -7.79 2.65 -4.03
N ALA A 171 -7.20 1.97 -5.02
CA ALA A 171 -6.48 2.64 -6.10
C ALA A 171 -7.40 3.53 -6.95
N LEU A 172 -8.61 3.05 -7.27
CA LEU A 172 -9.61 3.84 -8.00
C LEU A 172 -10.08 5.06 -7.20
N ALA A 173 -10.21 4.96 -5.87
CA ALA A 173 -10.53 6.09 -5.01
C ALA A 173 -9.42 7.17 -5.00
N GLN A 174 -8.21 6.84 -5.45
CA GLN A 174 -7.12 7.81 -5.59
C GLN A 174 -7.07 8.50 -6.94
N VAL A 175 -7.93 8.13 -7.91
CA VAL A 175 -8.00 8.81 -9.21
C VAL A 175 -8.24 10.31 -9.01
N GLY A 176 -7.43 11.14 -9.67
CA GLY A 176 -7.39 12.59 -9.48
C GLY A 176 -6.33 13.08 -8.48
N SER A 177 -5.74 12.20 -7.66
CA SER A 177 -4.65 12.58 -6.77
C SER A 177 -3.41 13.05 -7.55
N PRO A 178 -2.67 14.05 -7.05
CA PRO A 178 -1.43 14.52 -7.69
C PRO A 178 -0.33 13.46 -7.65
N TYR A 179 0.55 13.49 -8.64
CA TYR A 179 1.79 12.73 -8.60
C TYR A 179 2.76 13.31 -7.55
N THR A 180 3.46 12.45 -6.82
CA THR A 180 4.58 12.83 -5.93
C THR A 180 5.65 11.75 -5.96
N TRP A 181 6.82 12.06 -6.52
CA TRP A 181 7.96 11.14 -6.63
C TRP A 181 8.39 10.63 -5.25
N GLY A 182 8.45 9.32 -5.05
CA GLY A 182 8.68 8.67 -3.76
C GLY A 182 7.51 8.81 -2.76
N GLY A 183 6.34 9.24 -3.24
CA GLY A 183 5.16 9.49 -2.42
C GLY A 183 4.26 8.27 -2.33
N ALA A 184 3.73 8.01 -1.14
CA ALA A 184 2.77 6.94 -0.88
C ALA A 184 1.47 7.48 -0.23
N GLY A 185 1.04 8.69 -0.58
CA GLY A 185 -0.16 9.32 -0.04
C GLY A 185 0.08 10.08 1.27
N PRO A 186 -0.99 10.59 1.92
CA PRO A 186 -2.42 10.49 1.55
C PRO A 186 -2.80 11.26 0.27
N TYR A 187 -4.08 11.14 -0.14
CA TYR A 187 -4.63 11.68 -1.41
C TYR A 187 -4.09 13.06 -1.81
N ASN A 188 -4.11 14.05 -0.91
CA ASN A 188 -3.68 15.43 -1.20
C ASN A 188 -2.15 15.60 -1.34
N LEU A 189 -1.37 14.73 -0.68
CA LEU A 189 0.09 14.69 -0.75
C LEU A 189 0.60 13.80 -1.89
N GLY A 190 -0.28 13.03 -2.52
CA GLY A 190 -0.02 12.35 -3.78
C GLY A 190 0.79 11.07 -3.68
N PHE A 191 0.88 10.39 -4.82
CA PHE A 191 1.52 9.09 -4.95
C PHE A 191 2.47 9.07 -6.15
N ASP A 192 3.50 8.24 -6.10
CA ASP A 192 4.10 7.69 -7.32
C ASP A 192 3.50 6.31 -7.65
N CYS A 193 3.96 5.74 -8.76
CA CYS A 193 3.44 4.48 -9.29
C CYS A 193 3.41 3.35 -8.27
N SER A 194 4.54 3.15 -7.59
CA SER A 194 4.73 2.06 -6.63
C SER A 194 4.21 2.42 -5.25
N GLY A 195 4.17 3.70 -4.89
CA GLY A 195 3.51 4.17 -3.67
C GLY A 195 1.99 3.96 -3.71
N LEU A 196 1.34 4.19 -4.86
CA LEU A 196 -0.09 3.88 -5.04
C LEU A 196 -0.35 2.38 -4.91
N VAL A 197 0.47 1.55 -5.58
CA VAL A 197 0.37 0.08 -5.52
C VAL A 197 0.60 -0.44 -4.11
N LEU A 198 1.60 0.07 -3.39
CA LEU A 198 1.91 -0.34 -2.02
C LEU A 198 0.72 -0.10 -1.08
N GLN A 199 0.05 1.04 -1.18
CA GLN A 199 -1.14 1.31 -0.39
C GLN A 199 -2.35 0.48 -0.84
N ALA A 200 -2.49 0.20 -2.13
CA ALA A 200 -3.52 -0.70 -2.63
C ALA A 200 -3.33 -2.12 -2.07
N LEU A 201 -2.09 -2.62 -2.02
CA LEU A 201 -1.75 -3.91 -1.38
C LEU A 201 -2.15 -3.90 0.10
N HIS A 202 -1.80 -2.84 0.84
CA HIS A 202 -2.20 -2.70 2.25
C HIS A 202 -3.73 -2.71 2.43
N ALA A 203 -4.48 -2.00 1.59
CA ALA A 203 -5.94 -1.97 1.65
C ALA A 203 -6.57 -3.35 1.39
N GLY A 204 -5.95 -4.13 0.51
CA GLY A 204 -6.27 -5.54 0.26
C GLY A 204 -5.75 -6.50 1.33
N GLY A 205 -5.05 -6.02 2.37
CA GLY A 205 -4.54 -6.85 3.45
C GLY A 205 -3.24 -7.59 3.13
N LEU A 206 -2.35 -7.04 2.31
CA LEU A 206 -1.01 -7.59 2.10
C LEU A 206 0.05 -6.61 2.61
N ASP A 207 0.97 -7.11 3.44
CA ASP A 207 2.10 -6.35 3.98
C ASP A 207 3.43 -6.95 3.51
N PRO A 208 3.98 -6.47 2.37
CA PRO A 208 5.13 -7.10 1.70
C PRO A 208 6.48 -6.71 2.34
N GLN A 209 6.57 -6.72 3.68
CA GLN A 209 7.82 -6.38 4.38
C GLN A 209 9.01 -7.17 3.80
N PRO A 210 10.19 -6.55 3.72
CA PRO A 210 10.56 -5.22 4.23
C PRO A 210 10.23 -4.05 3.28
N ILE A 211 9.36 -4.25 2.28
CA ILE A 211 8.92 -3.18 1.36
C ILE A 211 7.86 -2.34 2.08
N ASN A 212 8.16 -1.09 2.40
CA ASN A 212 7.26 -0.21 3.16
C ASN A 212 7.35 1.26 2.73
N VAL A 213 6.43 2.09 3.24
CA VAL A 213 6.28 3.50 2.88
C VAL A 213 7.47 4.36 3.29
N LEU A 214 8.24 3.94 4.30
CA LEU A 214 9.43 4.66 4.75
C LEU A 214 10.58 4.50 3.76
N LYS A 215 10.91 3.26 3.39
CA LYS A 215 11.98 2.95 2.44
C LYS A 215 11.64 3.44 1.04
N HIS A 216 10.36 3.52 0.70
CA HIS A 216 9.88 4.03 -0.59
C HIS A 216 10.42 5.43 -0.94
N ALA A 217 10.71 6.26 0.07
CA ALA A 217 11.28 7.59 -0.11
C ALA A 217 12.82 7.64 -0.25
N TRP A 218 13.53 6.51 -0.07
CA TRP A 218 14.99 6.49 -0.02
C TRP A 218 15.62 6.67 -1.42
N PRO A 219 16.83 7.26 -1.52
CA PRO A 219 17.41 7.67 -2.81
C PRO A 219 17.62 6.51 -3.77
N ASP A 220 18.11 5.38 -3.23
CA ASP A 220 18.52 4.20 -3.99
C ASP A 220 17.53 3.03 -3.86
N TYR A 221 16.36 3.26 -3.24
CA TYR A 221 15.32 2.24 -3.09
C TYR A 221 14.24 2.42 -4.16
N ARG A 222 13.90 1.36 -4.87
CA ARG A 222 12.88 1.38 -5.93
C ARG A 222 11.82 0.34 -5.64
N THR A 223 10.75 0.76 -4.98
CA THR A 223 9.62 -0.11 -4.60
C THR A 223 9.04 -0.86 -5.80
N SER A 224 9.00 -0.28 -7.00
CA SER A 224 8.58 -1.00 -8.21
C SER A 224 9.47 -2.20 -8.54
N GLN A 225 10.80 -2.07 -8.42
CA GLN A 225 11.73 -3.18 -8.63
C GLN A 225 11.64 -4.22 -7.52
N GLU A 226 11.47 -3.76 -6.28
CA GLU A 226 11.37 -4.63 -5.10
C GLU A 226 10.09 -5.47 -5.15
N LEU A 227 8.95 -4.86 -5.51
CA LEU A 227 7.68 -5.58 -5.71
C LEU A 227 7.77 -6.56 -6.89
N TYR A 228 8.46 -6.18 -7.97
CA TYR A 228 8.69 -7.07 -9.11
C TYR A 228 9.60 -8.26 -8.78
N ASN A 229 10.43 -8.17 -7.75
CA ASN A 229 11.34 -9.23 -7.30
C ASN A 229 10.86 -9.93 -6.02
N TYR A 230 9.67 -9.60 -5.52
CA TYR A 230 9.18 -10.10 -4.24
C TYR A 230 8.71 -11.57 -4.35
N SER A 231 9.44 -12.47 -3.70
CA SER A 231 9.18 -13.91 -3.75
C SER A 231 7.85 -14.35 -3.14
N GLY A 232 7.23 -13.50 -2.31
CA GLY A 232 5.92 -13.75 -1.73
C GLY A 232 4.76 -13.60 -2.71
N PHE A 233 5.01 -13.22 -3.98
CA PHE A 233 3.99 -13.11 -5.01
C PHE A 233 4.17 -14.13 -6.13
N GLN A 234 3.08 -14.42 -6.85
CA GLN A 234 3.10 -15.36 -7.96
C GLN A 234 3.46 -14.65 -9.27
N TYR A 235 4.39 -15.26 -10.04
CA TYR A 235 4.80 -14.77 -11.35
C TYR A 235 4.06 -15.54 -12.44
N LEU A 236 3.47 -14.82 -13.38
CA LEU A 236 2.75 -15.40 -14.51
C LEU A 236 3.14 -14.69 -15.81
N PRO A 237 3.15 -15.38 -16.96
CA PRO A 237 3.36 -14.72 -18.25
C PRO A 237 2.35 -13.58 -18.45
N LEU A 238 2.77 -12.49 -19.09
CA LEU A 238 1.90 -11.33 -19.39
C LEU A 238 0.59 -11.70 -20.11
N SER A 239 0.58 -12.79 -20.86
CA SER A 239 -0.62 -13.33 -21.52
C SER A 239 -1.67 -13.90 -20.55
N GLN A 240 -1.29 -14.25 -19.32
CA GLN A 240 -2.17 -14.79 -18.28
C GLN A 240 -2.66 -13.74 -17.27
N ARG A 241 -2.41 -12.46 -17.56
CA ARG A 241 -2.83 -11.34 -16.73
C ARG A 241 -4.33 -11.37 -16.44
N GLN A 242 -4.69 -11.17 -15.19
CA GLN A 242 -6.06 -11.08 -14.69
C GLN A 242 -6.20 -9.83 -13.84
N ARG A 243 -7.45 -9.34 -13.73
CA ARG A 243 -7.79 -8.23 -12.84
C ARG A 243 -7.21 -8.47 -11.45
N GLY A 244 -6.51 -7.47 -10.91
CA GLY A 244 -5.77 -7.56 -9.65
C GLY A 244 -4.27 -7.85 -9.81
N ASP A 245 -3.80 -8.26 -10.99
CA ASP A 245 -2.37 -8.42 -11.24
C ASP A 245 -1.68 -7.06 -11.37
N LEU A 246 -0.40 -7.01 -11.01
CA LEU A 246 0.48 -5.87 -11.19
C LEU A 246 1.23 -6.01 -12.52
N ILE A 247 1.21 -4.95 -13.32
CA ILE A 247 1.90 -4.88 -14.61
C ILE A 247 3.06 -3.90 -14.49
N PHE A 248 4.25 -4.38 -14.84
CA PHE A 248 5.49 -3.63 -14.73
C PHE A 248 6.00 -3.24 -16.11
N TYR A 249 6.72 -2.12 -16.16
CA TYR A 249 7.29 -1.59 -17.39
C TYR A 249 8.77 -1.34 -17.21
N THR A 250 9.54 -1.56 -18.28
CA THR A 250 10.99 -1.53 -18.29
C THR A 250 11.54 -0.45 -19.23
N SER A 251 12.69 0.09 -18.88
CA SER A 251 13.53 0.91 -19.76
C SER A 251 14.95 0.39 -19.65
N GLY A 252 15.59 0.06 -20.77
CA GLY A 252 16.91 -0.58 -20.78
C GLY A 252 16.96 -1.91 -20.01
N GLY A 253 15.85 -2.65 -19.95
CA GLY A 253 15.75 -3.91 -19.19
C GLY A 253 15.50 -3.76 -17.69
N VAL A 254 15.45 -2.53 -17.16
CA VAL A 254 15.23 -2.25 -15.74
C VAL A 254 13.79 -1.82 -15.51
N VAL A 255 13.13 -2.36 -14.47
CA VAL A 255 11.78 -1.91 -14.08
C VAL A 255 11.82 -0.45 -13.64
N THR A 256 10.99 0.37 -14.27
CA THR A 256 10.88 1.82 -14.03
C THR A 256 9.48 2.24 -13.59
N HIS A 257 8.46 1.45 -13.91
CA HIS A 257 7.08 1.78 -13.60
C HIS A 257 6.24 0.54 -13.27
N VAL A 258 5.17 0.72 -12.51
CA VAL A 258 4.19 -0.31 -12.16
C VAL A 258 2.78 0.26 -12.22
N SER A 259 1.82 -0.59 -12.58
CA SER A 259 0.40 -0.26 -12.63
C SER A 259 -0.44 -1.42 -12.13
N LEU A 260 -1.65 -1.13 -11.64
CA LEU A 260 -2.60 -2.15 -11.19
C LEU A 260 -3.59 -2.48 -12.31
N TYR A 261 -3.65 -3.75 -12.73
CA TYR A 261 -4.48 -4.20 -13.83
C TYR A 261 -5.95 -4.35 -13.41
N LEU A 262 -6.83 -3.71 -14.18
CA LEU A 262 -8.27 -3.69 -13.94
C LEU A 262 -9.02 -4.75 -14.76
N GLY A 263 -8.33 -5.51 -15.61
CA GLY A 263 -8.94 -6.29 -16.68
C GLY A 263 -9.24 -5.43 -17.91
N ASN A 264 -9.64 -6.07 -19.01
CA ASN A 264 -10.03 -5.41 -20.26
C ASN A 264 -8.98 -4.41 -20.78
N GLU A 265 -7.70 -4.75 -20.68
CA GLU A 265 -6.58 -3.91 -21.13
C GLU A 265 -6.47 -2.54 -20.44
N ARG A 266 -7.08 -2.40 -19.27
CA ARG A 266 -7.02 -1.16 -18.47
C ARG A 266 -6.21 -1.30 -17.21
N VAL A 267 -5.57 -0.22 -16.82
CA VAL A 267 -4.78 -0.11 -15.59
C VAL A 267 -5.13 1.17 -14.84
N VAL A 268 -4.92 1.18 -13.53
CA VAL A 268 -4.87 2.41 -12.72
C VAL A 268 -3.44 2.65 -12.26
N HIS A 269 -2.96 3.90 -12.40
CA HIS A 269 -1.58 4.27 -12.08
C HIS A 269 -1.40 5.79 -11.94
N THR A 270 -0.17 6.17 -11.55
CA THR A 270 0.38 7.53 -11.55
C THR A 270 1.76 7.46 -12.22
N ASP A 271 1.98 8.16 -13.33
CA ASP A 271 3.17 7.97 -14.18
C ASP A 271 4.16 9.13 -14.18
N TRP A 272 3.71 10.37 -14.03
CA TRP A 272 4.61 11.53 -14.09
C TRP A 272 4.08 12.77 -13.37
N MET A 273 4.99 13.69 -13.05
CA MET A 273 4.67 15.02 -12.52
C MET A 273 3.71 15.78 -13.44
N GLY A 274 2.70 16.42 -12.85
CA GLY A 274 1.64 17.13 -13.58
C GLY A 274 0.49 16.24 -14.05
N ASN A 275 0.67 14.91 -14.08
CA ASN A 275 -0.41 13.97 -14.41
C ASN A 275 -1.06 13.43 -13.12
N PRO A 276 -2.37 13.63 -12.92
CA PRO A 276 -3.06 13.00 -11.81
C PRO A 276 -3.18 11.49 -12.01
N ALA A 277 -3.40 10.77 -10.91
CA ALA A 277 -3.76 9.36 -10.93
C ALA A 277 -4.99 9.14 -11.83
N ARG A 278 -4.95 8.11 -12.68
CA ARG A 278 -6.00 7.88 -13.67
C ARG A 278 -6.08 6.42 -14.11
N VAL A 279 -7.16 6.12 -14.81
CA VAL A 279 -7.35 4.87 -15.53
C VAL A 279 -6.96 5.09 -16.98
N ASP A 280 -6.01 4.28 -17.46
CA ASP A 280 -5.52 4.32 -18.84
C ASP A 280 -5.55 2.92 -19.46
N SER A 281 -5.32 2.85 -20.78
CA SER A 281 -4.94 1.58 -21.39
C SER A 281 -3.56 1.17 -20.90
N VAL A 282 -3.38 -0.12 -20.67
CA VAL A 282 -2.09 -0.74 -20.31
C VAL A 282 -0.98 -0.43 -21.32
N TRP A 283 -1.32 -0.02 -22.55
CA TRP A 283 -0.37 0.26 -23.63
C TRP A 283 -0.02 1.74 -23.81
N THR A 284 -0.90 2.67 -23.45
CA THR A 284 -0.82 4.08 -23.90
C THR A 284 0.45 4.81 -23.46
N SER A 285 0.94 4.55 -22.24
CA SER A 285 2.05 5.33 -21.67
C SER A 285 3.44 4.77 -21.96
N TYR A 286 3.57 3.44 -22.10
CA TYR A 286 4.88 2.78 -22.21
C TYR A 286 5.00 1.88 -23.44
N GLY A 287 3.89 1.43 -24.03
CA GLY A 287 3.87 0.48 -25.14
C GLY A 287 4.14 -0.97 -24.74
N TYR A 288 3.69 -1.90 -25.60
CA TYR A 288 3.86 -3.35 -25.38
C TYR A 288 5.33 -3.77 -25.26
N SER A 289 6.22 -3.22 -26.09
CA SER A 289 7.64 -3.57 -26.12
C SER A 289 8.40 -3.25 -24.83
N ASN A 290 7.87 -2.32 -24.03
CA ASN A 290 8.45 -1.91 -22.75
C ASN A 290 7.68 -2.54 -21.57
N THR A 291 6.76 -3.46 -21.80
CA THR A 291 6.08 -4.19 -20.73
C THR A 291 6.92 -5.39 -20.30
N ALA A 292 7.08 -5.60 -18.99
CA ALA A 292 7.79 -6.76 -18.47
C ALA A 292 7.11 -8.07 -18.92
N PRO A 293 7.88 -9.15 -19.16
CA PRO A 293 7.32 -10.41 -19.65
C PRO A 293 6.44 -11.13 -18.61
N TRP A 294 6.61 -10.79 -17.32
CA TRP A 294 5.89 -11.37 -16.20
C TRP A 294 4.97 -10.33 -15.56
N VAL A 295 3.74 -10.75 -15.26
CA VAL A 295 2.88 -10.05 -14.30
C VAL A 295 3.05 -10.66 -12.93
N ILE A 296 2.84 -9.85 -11.91
CA ILE A 296 2.88 -10.28 -10.52
C ILE A 296 1.46 -10.36 -9.99
N ARG A 297 1.07 -11.52 -9.48
CA ARG A 297 -0.23 -11.77 -8.88
C ARG A 297 -0.09 -11.76 -7.36
N PRO A 298 -0.59 -10.72 -6.68
CA PRO A 298 -0.48 -10.64 -5.21
C PRO A 298 -1.34 -11.69 -4.49
N PHE A 299 -2.48 -12.05 -5.08
CA PHE A 299 -3.41 -13.04 -4.54
C PHE A 299 -3.50 -14.25 -5.50
N PRO A 300 -2.62 -15.26 -5.37
CA PRO A 300 -2.69 -16.50 -6.16
C PRO A 300 -3.94 -17.35 -5.88
#